data_AF-A0AAW8ILI8-F1
#
_entry.id   AF-A0AAW8ILI8-F1
#
_cell.length_a   1.000
_cell.length_b   1.000
_cell.length_c   1.000
_cell.angle_alpha   90.00
_cell.angle_beta   90.00
_cell.angle_gamma   90.00
#
_symmetry.space_group_name_H-M   'P 1'
#
loop_
_entity.id
_entity.type
_entity.pdbx_description
1 polymer ?
#
loop_
_entity_poly.entity_id
_entity_poly.type
_entity_poly.pdbx_seq_one_letter_code
_entity_poly.pdbx_strand_id
1 'polypeptide(L)'
;MKKIIYIVSLAILSIACESRTYEEISDKTPIAELVTYNKDVKPIIDANCISCHSPGGSASFQPLTGYNQVKNNIDKIIDRINRPTGDPQKMPQGGSLSSLQTMIITKWKTDGLTEN
;
A
#
# COMPACT_ATOMS: atom_id res chain seq x y z
N MET A 1 -0.44 -76.53 8.40
CA MET A 1 -0.87 -75.48 7.44
C MET A 1 0.08 -74.30 7.59
N LYS A 2 0.89 -74.06 6.56
CA LYS A 2 2.15 -73.30 6.63
C LYS A 2 1.85 -71.82 6.35
N LYS A 3 2.25 -70.96 7.29
CA LYS A 3 2.08 -69.51 7.25
C LYS A 3 2.88 -68.94 6.08
N ILE A 4 2.25 -68.17 5.20
CA ILE A 4 2.92 -67.48 4.09
C ILE A 4 2.82 -65.98 4.36
N ILE A 5 3.94 -65.42 4.80
CA ILE A 5 4.24 -64.00 4.79
C ILE A 5 4.97 -63.73 3.46
N TYR A 6 4.44 -62.83 2.63
CA TYR A 6 5.25 -62.15 1.62
C TYR A 6 4.92 -60.66 1.61
N ILE A 7 5.98 -59.91 1.91
CA ILE A 7 6.11 -58.47 1.89
C ILE A 7 6.41 -58.11 0.42
N VAL A 8 5.58 -57.29 -0.22
CA VAL A 8 5.96 -56.58 -1.44
C VAL A 8 5.59 -55.11 -1.27
N SER A 9 6.62 -54.35 -0.92
CA SER A 9 6.69 -52.91 -1.03
C SER A 9 6.53 -52.48 -2.49
N LEU A 10 5.62 -51.55 -2.76
CA LEU A 10 5.74 -50.68 -3.93
C LEU A 10 5.65 -49.23 -3.47
N ALA A 11 6.82 -48.59 -3.51
CA ALA A 11 7.00 -47.17 -3.29
C ALA A 11 6.26 -46.36 -4.36
N ILE A 12 5.35 -45.49 -3.94
CA ILE A 12 4.84 -44.40 -4.78
C ILE A 12 5.64 -43.17 -4.36
N LEU A 13 6.67 -42.90 -5.16
CA LEU A 13 7.45 -41.68 -5.14
C LEU A 13 6.73 -40.63 -6.00
N SER A 14 6.86 -39.36 -5.60
CA SER A 14 6.64 -38.14 -6.42
C SER A 14 5.16 -37.78 -6.65
N ILE A 15 4.67 -36.54 -6.53
CA ILE A 15 5.23 -35.19 -6.47
C ILE A 15 4.21 -34.38 -5.65
N ALA A 16 4.52 -33.98 -4.41
CA ALA A 16 3.79 -32.89 -3.77
C ALA A 16 4.68 -31.66 -3.90
N CYS A 17 4.40 -30.93 -4.97
CA CYS A 17 4.83 -29.58 -5.29
C CYS A 17 5.56 -28.89 -4.13
N GLU A 18 6.88 -28.74 -4.27
CA GLU A 18 7.61 -27.74 -3.51
C GLU A 18 7.05 -26.38 -3.97
N SER A 19 6.00 -25.89 -3.31
CA SER A 19 5.68 -24.48 -3.39
C SER A 19 6.77 -23.76 -2.59
N ARG A 20 7.93 -23.60 -3.23
CA ARG A 20 8.82 -22.49 -2.97
C ARG A 20 8.07 -21.23 -3.36
N THR A 21 7.07 -20.87 -2.55
CA THR A 21 6.74 -19.47 -2.42
C THR A 21 7.97 -18.89 -1.74
N TYR A 22 8.91 -18.44 -2.57
CA TYR A 22 9.56 -17.19 -2.29
C TYR A 22 8.40 -16.29 -1.85
N GLU A 23 8.23 -16.15 -0.54
CA GLU A 23 7.37 -15.10 -0.01
C GLU A 23 8.04 -13.86 -0.56
N GLU A 24 7.51 -13.40 -1.70
CA GLU A 24 7.67 -12.05 -2.21
C GLU A 24 7.68 -11.19 -0.97
N ILE A 25 8.82 -10.57 -0.71
CA ILE A 25 9.04 -9.66 0.40
C ILE A 25 8.21 -8.42 0.05
N SER A 26 6.89 -8.56 0.10
CA SER A 26 6.00 -7.47 0.41
C SER A 26 6.51 -7.01 1.75
N ASP A 27 6.98 -5.77 1.83
CA ASP A 27 7.25 -5.10 3.10
C ASP A 27 6.00 -5.21 3.97
N LYS A 28 5.89 -6.29 4.75
CA LYS A 28 4.78 -6.57 5.67
C LYS A 28 4.97 -5.72 6.92
N THR A 29 5.36 -4.45 6.76
CA THR A 29 5.29 -3.49 7.85
C THR A 29 3.82 -3.37 8.20
N PRO A 30 3.39 -3.78 9.41
CA PRO A 30 2.00 -3.68 9.79
C PRO A 30 1.61 -2.20 9.77
N ILE A 31 0.54 -1.88 9.04
CA ILE A 31 -0.10 -0.57 9.17
C ILE A 31 -0.72 -0.46 10.56
N ALA A 32 -0.68 0.73 11.15
CA ALA A 32 -1.28 0.98 12.46
C ALA A 32 -2.77 0.57 12.47
N GLU A 33 -3.29 0.11 13.61
CA GLU A 33 -4.69 -0.31 13.75
C GLU A 33 -5.66 0.84 13.43
N LEU A 34 -5.33 2.04 13.91
CA LEU A 34 -5.99 3.30 13.59
C LEU A 34 -4.97 4.26 12.98
N VAL A 35 -5.27 4.76 11.79
CA VAL A 35 -4.48 5.77 11.09
C VAL A 35 -5.11 7.13 11.31
N THR A 36 -4.31 8.13 11.71
CA THR A 36 -4.79 9.50 11.93
C THR A 36 -3.98 10.52 11.15
N TYR A 37 -4.57 11.68 10.86
CA TYR A 37 -3.94 12.65 9.97
C TYR A 37 -2.60 13.12 10.50
N ASN A 38 -2.56 13.61 11.74
CA ASN A 38 -1.36 14.24 12.29
C ASN A 38 -0.20 13.25 12.46
N LYS A 39 -0.51 12.01 12.84
CA LYS A 39 0.50 10.99 13.11
C LYS A 39 1.03 10.34 11.84
N ASP A 40 0.14 9.95 10.93
CA ASP A 40 0.49 8.99 9.87
C ASP A 40 0.41 9.61 8.47
N VAL A 41 -0.60 10.44 8.19
CA VAL A 41 -0.84 10.98 6.84
C VAL A 41 -0.03 12.25 6.57
N LYS A 42 0.01 13.17 7.54
CA LYS A 42 0.68 14.47 7.39
C LYS A 42 2.15 14.33 6.99
N PRO A 43 2.96 13.43 7.60
CA PRO A 43 4.34 13.25 7.17
C PRO A 43 4.48 12.84 5.70
N ILE A 44 3.54 12.04 5.19
CA ILE A 44 3.52 11.60 3.79
C ILE A 44 3.17 12.77 2.87
N ILE A 45 2.15 13.55 3.23
CA ILE A 45 1.73 14.74 2.45
C ILE A 45 2.84 15.79 2.42
N ASP A 46 3.46 16.07 3.58
CA ASP A 46 4.54 17.03 3.70
C ASP A 46 5.77 16.62 2.86
N ALA A 47 6.11 15.34 2.82
CA ALA A 47 7.28 14.87 2.09
C ALA A 47 7.04 14.82 0.56
N ASN A 48 5.82 14.53 0.11
CA ASN A 48 5.57 14.14 -1.28
C ASN A 48 4.66 15.10 -2.07
N CYS A 49 3.94 16.00 -1.42
CA CYS A 49 2.88 16.78 -2.08
C CYS A 49 3.10 18.29 -2.00
N ILE A 50 3.54 18.81 -0.85
CA ILE A 50 3.50 20.26 -0.59
C ILE A 50 4.48 21.07 -1.46
N SER A 51 5.52 20.47 -2.04
CA SER A 51 6.46 21.19 -2.90
C SER A 51 5.76 21.86 -4.09
N CYS A 52 4.68 21.25 -4.58
CA CYS A 52 3.82 21.82 -5.62
C CYS A 52 2.48 22.31 -5.05
N HIS A 53 1.90 21.61 -4.08
CA HIS A 53 0.58 21.88 -3.50
C HIS A 53 0.63 22.78 -2.25
N SER A 54 1.44 23.83 -2.29
CA SER A 54 1.52 24.86 -1.25
C SER A 54 1.38 26.25 -1.85
N PRO A 55 1.12 27.30 -1.04
CA PRO A 55 1.16 28.68 -1.52
C PRO A 55 2.49 28.99 -2.22
N GLY A 56 2.41 29.50 -3.46
CA GLY A 56 3.59 29.76 -4.30
C GLY A 56 4.11 28.56 -5.10
N GLY A 57 3.60 27.35 -4.84
CA GLY A 57 3.89 26.16 -5.65
C GLY A 57 3.13 26.16 -6.98
N SER A 58 3.61 25.33 -7.92
CA SER A 58 3.02 25.18 -9.26
C SER A 58 1.56 24.68 -9.26
N ALA A 59 1.13 24.03 -8.17
CA ALA A 59 -0.22 23.55 -7.94
C ALA A 59 -0.92 24.28 -6.77
N SER A 60 -0.54 25.53 -6.50
CA SER A 60 -1.08 26.36 -5.41
C SER A 60 -2.60 26.59 -5.48
N PHE A 61 -3.24 26.37 -6.64
CA PHE A 61 -4.70 26.41 -6.80
C PHE A 61 -5.43 25.24 -6.10
N GLN A 62 -4.73 24.20 -5.68
CA GLN A 62 -5.23 23.09 -4.85
C GLN A 62 -4.24 22.83 -3.71
N PRO A 63 -4.21 23.69 -2.68
CA PRO A 63 -3.28 23.53 -1.57
C PRO A 63 -3.63 22.29 -0.74
N LEU A 64 -2.61 21.55 -0.28
CA LEU A 64 -2.72 20.34 0.55
C LEU A 64 -1.93 20.48 1.86
N THR A 65 -1.85 21.69 2.39
CA THR A 65 -1.00 22.07 3.52
C THR A 65 -1.61 21.80 4.90
N GLY A 66 -2.88 21.37 4.97
CA GLY A 66 -3.58 21.14 6.23
C GLY A 66 -4.66 20.07 6.16
N TYR A 67 -5.09 19.60 7.33
CA TYR A 67 -6.05 18.50 7.50
C TYR A 67 -7.31 18.67 6.65
N ASN A 68 -8.01 19.80 6.76
CA ASN A 68 -9.26 20.03 6.03
C ASN A 68 -9.07 19.98 4.50
N GLN A 69 -7.94 20.48 4.00
CA GLN A 69 -7.64 20.45 2.57
C GLN A 69 -7.41 19.02 2.07
N VAL A 70 -6.62 18.24 2.81
CA VAL A 70 -6.33 16.84 2.47
C VAL A 70 -7.60 15.99 2.61
N LYS A 71 -8.34 16.16 3.71
CA LYS A 71 -9.63 15.49 3.97
C LYS A 71 -10.64 15.74 2.85
N ASN A 72 -10.86 17.01 2.49
CA ASN A 72 -11.85 17.38 1.47
C ASN A 72 -11.47 16.90 0.05
N ASN A 73 -10.21 16.50 -0.17
CA ASN A 73 -9.71 16.02 -1.45
C ASN A 73 -9.31 14.55 -1.44
N ILE A 74 -9.57 13.81 -0.37
CA ILE A 74 -9.02 12.46 -0.18
C ILE A 74 -9.34 11.50 -1.33
N ASP A 75 -10.55 11.58 -1.90
CA ASP A 75 -10.94 10.74 -3.04
C ASP A 75 -10.12 11.04 -4.29
N LYS A 76 -9.89 12.34 -4.57
CA LYS A 76 -9.04 12.76 -5.69
C LYS A 76 -7.59 12.37 -5.43
N ILE A 77 -7.10 12.52 -4.20
CA ILE A 77 -5.73 12.13 -3.85
C ILE A 77 -5.55 10.62 -4.11
N ILE A 78 -6.46 9.78 -3.63
CA ILE A 78 -6.42 8.32 -3.82
C ILE A 78 -6.50 7.95 -5.30
N ASP A 79 -7.36 8.60 -6.10
CA ASP A 79 -7.37 8.40 -7.56
C ASP A 79 -5.99 8.70 -8.16
N ARG A 80 -5.42 9.88 -7.86
CA ARG A 80 -4.22 10.39 -8.52
C ARG A 80 -2.96 9.59 -8.17
N ILE A 81 -2.82 9.13 -6.92
CA ILE A 81 -1.66 8.33 -6.49
C ILE A 81 -1.67 6.90 -7.08
N ASN A 82 -2.86 6.35 -7.35
CA ASN A 82 -3.03 5.00 -7.90
C ASN A 82 -3.02 4.93 -9.43
N ARG A 83 -2.91 6.06 -10.13
CA ARG A 83 -2.82 6.08 -11.60
C ARG A 83 -1.55 5.37 -12.10
N PRO A 84 -1.60 4.72 -13.28
CA PRO A 84 -0.43 4.04 -13.85
C PRO A 84 0.67 5.03 -14.24
N THR A 85 1.91 4.58 -14.22
CA THR A 85 3.05 5.36 -14.70
C THR A 85 2.84 5.81 -16.15
N GLY A 86 3.08 7.09 -16.42
CA GLY A 86 2.84 7.71 -17.73
C GLY A 86 1.46 8.35 -17.89
N ASP A 87 0.51 8.12 -16.96
CA ASP A 87 -0.73 8.90 -16.94
C ASP A 87 -0.40 10.37 -16.59
N PRO A 88 -0.82 11.35 -17.41
CA PRO A 88 -0.52 12.77 -17.17
C PRO A 88 -1.14 13.31 -15.86
N GLN A 89 -2.18 12.66 -15.35
CA GLN A 89 -2.82 13.01 -14.09
C GLN A 89 -2.24 12.25 -12.89
N LYS A 90 -1.27 11.36 -13.08
CA LYS A 90 -0.62 10.68 -11.96
C LYS A 90 0.06 11.69 -11.04
N MET A 91 -0.05 11.47 -9.73
CA MET A 91 0.69 12.25 -8.74
C MET A 91 1.46 11.32 -7.80
N PRO A 92 2.62 11.74 -7.28
CA PRO A 92 3.38 12.95 -7.66
C PRO A 92 3.94 12.87 -9.08
N GLN A 93 4.16 14.02 -9.72
CA GLN A 93 4.84 14.07 -11.03
C GLN A 93 6.31 13.67 -10.87
N GLY A 94 6.81 12.79 -11.74
CA GLY A 94 8.21 12.33 -11.72
C GLY A 94 8.55 11.31 -10.63
N GLY A 95 7.56 10.80 -9.89
CA GLY A 95 7.78 9.80 -8.84
C GLY A 95 6.54 8.97 -8.52
N SER A 96 6.62 8.18 -7.46
CA SER A 96 5.48 7.44 -6.91
C SER A 96 5.68 7.26 -5.42
N LEU A 97 4.57 7.26 -4.67
CA LEU A 97 4.57 6.81 -3.28
C LEU A 97 4.95 5.34 -3.22
N SER A 98 5.54 4.93 -2.09
CA SER A 98 5.65 3.49 -1.80
C SER A 98 4.28 2.87 -1.58
N SER A 99 4.19 1.55 -1.75
CA SER A 99 2.95 0.81 -1.46
C SER A 99 2.45 1.05 -0.05
N LEU A 100 3.35 1.14 0.94
CA LEU A 100 3.00 1.43 2.33
C LEU A 100 2.38 2.82 2.50
N GLN A 101 2.95 3.85 1.87
CA GLN A 101 2.41 5.21 1.93
C GLN A 101 1.01 5.30 1.30
N THR A 102 0.81 4.64 0.15
CA THR A 102 -0.51 4.55 -0.50
C THR A 102 -1.53 3.83 0.38
N MET A 103 -1.11 2.74 1.05
CA MET A 103 -1.96 2.01 2.00
C MET A 103 -2.34 2.86 3.22
N ILE A 104 -1.41 3.62 3.79
CA ILE A 104 -1.68 4.51 4.93
C ILE A 104 -2.74 5.57 4.54
N ILE A 105 -2.56 6.26 3.40
CA ILE A 105 -3.52 7.27 2.92
C ILE A 105 -4.90 6.64 2.67
N THR A 106 -4.94 5.45 2.07
CA THR A 106 -6.20 4.74 1.79
C THR A 106 -6.88 4.27 3.07
N LYS A 107 -6.12 3.76 4.04
CA LYS A 107 -6.64 3.32 5.34
C LYS A 107 -7.18 4.49 6.15
N TRP A 108 -6.52 5.66 6.12
CA TRP A 108 -7.06 6.85 6.79
C TRP A 108 -8.48 7.20 6.33
N LYS A 109 -8.79 7.01 5.04
CA LYS A 109 -10.14 7.15 4.52
C LYS A 109 -11.10 6.12 5.11
N THR A 110 -10.69 4.86 5.19
CA THR A 110 -11.54 3.80 5.77
C THR A 110 -11.74 3.97 7.27
N ASP A 111 -10.77 4.57 7.95
CA ASP A 111 -10.79 4.84 9.40
C ASP A 111 -11.61 6.09 9.76
N GLY A 112 -12.23 6.76 8.79
CA GLY A 112 -13.14 7.87 9.03
C GLY A 112 -12.49 9.26 8.99
N LEU A 113 -11.28 9.37 8.43
CA LEU A 113 -10.59 10.65 8.22
C LEU A 113 -10.37 11.43 9.53
N THR A 114 -9.98 10.75 10.60
CA THR A 114 -9.74 11.37 11.92
C THR A 114 -8.48 12.21 11.91
N GLU A 115 -8.50 13.36 12.60
CA GLU A 115 -7.34 14.26 12.64
C GLU A 115 -6.26 13.77 13.62
N ASN A 116 -6.67 13.25 14.78
CA ASN A 116 -5.82 12.84 15.89
C ASN A 116 -6.08 11.41 16.32
#